data_AF-E0NBQ0-F1
#
_entry.id   AF-E0NBQ0-F1
#
_cell.length_a   1.000
_cell.length_b   1.000
_cell.length_c   1.000
_cell.angle_alpha   90.00
_cell.angle_beta   90.00
_cell.angle_gamma   90.00
#
_symmetry.space_group_name_H-M   'P 1'
#
loop_
_entity.id
_entity.type
_entity.pdbx_description
1 polymer ?
#
loop_
_entity_poly.entity_id
_entity_poly.type
_entity_poly.pdbx_seq_one_letter_code
_entity_poly.pdbx_strand_id
1 'polypeptide(L)'
;MLQTAFYFGHTIRMHTHQHTADYEAGRNQMLPNTPRRAVYAGSFDPPTLGHLWMIRQAQSMFDELIVAIGINPDKRSTYTVAERQDMLCDITKMFPNVRTDVFENRFLVHYAREVDAGFIVRGIRSASDYEYERSMRHINSDLAPEISTVFLMPPREIAEVSSTMVKGLVGPEGWTETIHRYVPQAVYEKILAEHQHEN
;
A
#
# COMPACT_ATOMS: atom_id res chain seq x y z
N MET A 1 25.31 -28.18 -25.25
CA MET A 1 24.21 -28.37 -24.28
C MET A 1 23.63 -27.00 -23.97
N LEU A 2 22.71 -26.54 -24.82
CA LEU A 2 21.79 -25.39 -24.66
C LEU A 2 20.99 -25.27 -25.97
N GLN A 3 19.73 -24.86 -25.82
CA GLN A 3 18.70 -24.57 -26.84
C GLN A 3 17.99 -25.76 -27.50
N THR A 4 16.67 -25.84 -27.30
CA THR A 4 15.69 -25.90 -28.40
C THR A 4 14.34 -25.39 -27.88
N ALA A 5 13.84 -24.32 -28.49
CA ALA A 5 12.49 -23.80 -28.31
C ALA A 5 11.48 -24.67 -29.09
N PHE A 6 10.29 -24.90 -28.52
CA PHE A 6 9.16 -25.45 -29.27
C PHE A 6 8.17 -24.31 -29.59
N TYR A 7 8.12 -23.95 -30.87
CA TYR A 7 7.01 -23.25 -31.49
C TYR A 7 5.93 -24.29 -31.84
N PHE A 8 4.70 -24.12 -31.33
CA PHE A 8 3.52 -24.70 -31.96
C PHE A 8 2.73 -23.57 -32.62
N GLY A 9 2.69 -23.62 -33.96
CA GLY A 9 1.87 -22.72 -34.76
C GLY A 9 0.41 -23.14 -34.72
N HIS A 10 -0.48 -22.20 -34.46
CA HIS A 10 -1.87 -22.18 -34.91
C HIS A 10 -2.20 -20.73 -35.26
N THR A 11 -2.52 -20.47 -36.53
CA THR A 11 -3.01 -19.17 -37.00
C THR A 11 -4.46 -19.01 -36.57
N ILE A 12 -4.70 -18.27 -35.47
CA ILE A 12 -6.05 -17.82 -35.13
C ILE A 12 -6.30 -16.51 -35.88
N ARG A 13 -7.21 -16.56 -36.86
CA ARG A 13 -7.71 -15.36 -37.55
C ARG A 13 -8.68 -14.65 -36.60
N MET A 14 -8.17 -13.69 -35.83
CA MET A 14 -8.98 -12.84 -34.94
C MET A 14 -9.71 -11.77 -35.77
N HIS A 15 -11.02 -11.92 -35.96
CA HIS A 15 -11.88 -10.81 -36.39
C HIS A 15 -11.90 -9.75 -35.29
N THR A 16 -11.10 -8.69 -35.45
CA THR A 16 -10.89 -7.62 -34.47
C THR A 16 -11.21 -6.26 -35.09
N HIS A 17 -12.48 -5.99 -35.38
CA HIS A 17 -12.86 -4.65 -35.87
C HIS A 17 -14.08 -3.99 -35.24
N GLN A 18 -14.69 -4.58 -34.20
CA GLN A 18 -15.79 -3.92 -33.48
C GLN A 18 -15.58 -3.73 -31.98
N HIS A 19 -14.60 -4.40 -31.37
CA HIS A 19 -14.42 -4.31 -29.91
C HIS A 19 -13.45 -3.19 -29.46
N THR A 20 -12.67 -2.62 -30.39
CA THR A 20 -11.66 -1.60 -30.06
C THR A 20 -12.24 -0.21 -29.83
N ALA A 21 -13.41 0.11 -30.41
CA ALA A 21 -14.02 1.43 -30.31
C ALA A 21 -14.52 1.75 -28.89
N ASP A 22 -15.06 0.75 -28.18
CA ASP A 22 -15.53 0.92 -26.80
C ASP A 22 -14.36 0.98 -25.79
N TYR A 23 -13.18 0.45 -26.14
CA TYR A 23 -12.00 0.48 -25.28
C TYR A 23 -11.37 1.89 -25.20
N GLU A 24 -11.51 2.69 -26.26
CA GLU A 24 -10.94 4.05 -26.32
C GLU A 24 -11.83 5.11 -25.67
N ALA A 25 -13.14 4.85 -25.52
CA ALA A 25 -14.12 5.82 -25.04
C ALA A 25 -14.05 6.12 -23.52
N GLY A 26 -13.34 5.29 -22.74
CA GLY A 26 -13.21 5.43 -21.28
C GLY A 26 -11.92 6.11 -20.81
N ARG A 27 -11.08 6.63 -21.71
CA ARG A 27 -9.86 7.34 -21.28
C ARG A 27 -10.25 8.65 -20.63
N ASN A 28 -10.20 8.63 -19.30
CA ASN A 28 -10.14 9.80 -18.43
C ASN A 28 -9.14 10.78 -19.07
N GLN A 29 -9.64 11.83 -19.74
CA GLN A 29 -8.82 12.95 -20.17
C GLN A 29 -8.35 13.61 -18.87
N MET A 30 -7.19 13.19 -18.38
CA MET A 30 -6.54 13.89 -17.28
C MET A 30 -6.34 15.32 -17.74
N LEU A 31 -7.12 16.23 -17.15
CA LEU A 31 -7.00 17.65 -17.40
C LEU A 31 -5.55 18.04 -17.10
N PRO A 32 -4.87 18.78 -17.99
CA PRO A 32 -3.41 18.91 -17.98
C PRO A 32 -2.77 19.57 -16.75
N ASN A 33 -3.53 19.85 -15.69
CA ASN A 33 -3.06 20.54 -14.47
C ASN A 33 -3.59 19.94 -13.14
N THR A 34 -4.27 18.79 -13.12
CA THR A 34 -4.68 18.19 -11.85
C THR A 34 -3.52 17.39 -11.24
N PRO A 35 -3.08 17.66 -10.00
CA PRO A 35 -2.00 16.92 -9.37
C PRO A 35 -2.37 15.44 -9.28
N ARG A 36 -1.45 14.56 -9.68
CA ARG A 36 -1.60 13.12 -9.58
C ARG A 36 -1.48 12.71 -8.12
N ARG A 37 -2.61 12.75 -7.42
CA ARG A 37 -2.72 12.40 -6.01
C ARG A 37 -3.04 10.93 -5.80
N ALA A 38 -2.30 10.29 -4.92
CA ALA A 38 -2.50 8.90 -4.54
C ALA A 38 -2.76 8.74 -3.04
N VAL A 39 -3.51 7.70 -2.68
CA VAL A 39 -3.72 7.27 -1.29
C VAL A 39 -3.10 5.89 -1.09
N TYR A 40 -2.23 5.77 -0.10
CA TYR A 40 -1.75 4.49 0.44
C TYR A 40 -2.30 4.31 1.85
N ALA A 41 -3.17 3.31 2.04
CA ALA A 41 -3.87 3.12 3.31
C ALA A 41 -3.53 1.78 3.98
N GLY A 42 -3.49 1.82 5.31
CA GLY A 42 -3.19 0.68 6.17
C GLY A 42 -3.58 0.96 7.62
N SER A 43 -3.49 -0.06 8.48
CA SER A 43 -3.65 0.14 9.93
C SER A 43 -2.38 0.69 10.57
N PHE A 44 -1.21 0.39 9.99
CA PHE A 44 0.11 0.87 10.44
C PHE A 44 0.35 0.66 11.94
N ASP A 45 0.16 -0.57 12.43
CA ASP A 45 0.12 -0.89 13.86
C ASP A 45 1.15 -1.96 14.26
N PRO A 46 2.46 -1.66 14.29
CA PRO A 46 3.11 -0.39 13.89
C PRO A 46 3.50 -0.36 12.40
N PRO A 47 3.94 0.80 11.84
CA PRO A 47 4.58 0.83 10.53
C PRO A 47 5.84 -0.06 10.48
N THR A 48 6.16 -0.60 9.31
CA THR A 48 7.29 -1.53 9.11
C THR A 48 8.16 -1.07 7.95
N LEU A 49 9.30 -1.73 7.73
CA LEU A 49 10.14 -1.47 6.54
C LEU A 49 9.40 -1.75 5.23
N GLY A 50 8.47 -2.71 5.23
CA GLY A 50 7.59 -2.96 4.07
C GLY A 50 6.70 -1.75 3.76
N HIS A 51 6.11 -1.13 4.78
CA HIS A 51 5.32 0.10 4.62
C HIS A 51 6.19 1.27 4.13
N LEU A 52 7.38 1.47 4.72
CA LEU A 52 8.30 2.53 4.29
C LEU A 52 8.75 2.35 2.83
N TRP A 53 8.98 1.11 2.39
CA TRP A 53 9.27 0.82 0.99
C TRP A 53 8.11 1.21 0.08
N MET A 54 6.88 0.83 0.42
CA MET A 54 5.67 1.21 -0.32
C MET A 54 5.55 2.72 -0.45
N ILE A 55 5.72 3.45 0.66
CA ILE A 55 5.68 4.91 0.69
C ILE A 55 6.75 5.50 -0.23
N ARG A 56 7.99 5.01 -0.15
CA ARG A 56 9.11 5.48 -0.99
C ARG A 56 8.84 5.28 -2.48
N GLN A 57 8.27 4.14 -2.87
CA GLN A 57 7.91 3.88 -4.27
C GLN A 57 6.76 4.78 -4.72
N ALA A 58 5.67 4.80 -3.94
CA ALA A 58 4.48 5.57 -4.28
C ALA A 58 4.78 7.07 -4.41
N GLN A 59 5.51 7.67 -3.46
CA GLN A 59 5.81 9.12 -3.52
C GLN A 59 6.64 9.50 -4.75
N SER A 60 7.40 8.56 -5.33
CA SER A 60 8.19 8.82 -6.55
C SER A 60 7.36 8.78 -7.83
N MET A 61 6.15 8.20 -7.77
CA MET A 61 5.27 7.99 -8.92
C MET A 61 4.17 9.06 -9.06
N PHE A 62 3.96 9.86 -8.01
CA PHE A 62 2.82 10.74 -7.83
C PHE A 62 3.25 12.12 -7.35
N ASP A 63 2.50 13.16 -7.74
CA ASP A 63 2.77 14.53 -7.32
C ASP A 63 2.48 14.70 -5.83
N GLU A 64 1.49 13.97 -5.30
CA GLU A 64 1.13 13.96 -3.89
C GLU A 64 0.79 12.53 -3.43
N LEU A 65 1.27 12.15 -2.25
CA LEU A 65 0.91 10.89 -1.59
C LEU A 65 0.30 11.15 -0.22
N ILE A 66 -0.87 10.58 0.00
CA ILE A 66 -1.52 10.55 1.31
C ILE A 66 -1.34 9.16 1.92
N VAL A 67 -0.66 9.09 3.06
CA VAL A 67 -0.52 7.85 3.85
C VAL A 67 -1.61 7.85 4.92
N ALA A 68 -2.67 7.09 4.67
CA ALA A 68 -3.92 7.20 5.43
C ALA A 68 -4.13 6.03 6.40
N ILE A 69 -4.28 6.34 7.68
CA ILE A 69 -4.61 5.35 8.71
C ILE A 69 -6.09 5.03 8.62
N GLY A 70 -6.41 3.77 8.31
CA GLY A 70 -7.78 3.26 8.39
C GLY A 70 -8.09 2.75 9.79
N ILE A 71 -9.12 3.31 10.42
CA ILE A 71 -9.63 2.84 11.72
C ILE A 71 -10.70 1.78 11.47
N ASN A 72 -10.48 0.59 12.04
CA ASN A 72 -11.50 -0.45 12.12
C ASN A 72 -11.94 -0.58 13.59
N PRO A 73 -13.19 -0.20 13.94
CA PRO A 73 -13.67 -0.22 15.32
C PRO A 73 -13.71 -1.63 15.92
N ASP A 74 -13.79 -2.68 15.09
CA ASP A 74 -13.82 -4.07 15.54
C ASP A 74 -12.41 -4.63 15.85
N LYS A 75 -11.35 -3.88 15.57
CA LYS A 75 -9.96 -4.31 15.78
C LYS A 75 -9.31 -3.57 16.93
N ARG A 76 -8.84 -4.33 17.93
CA ARG A 76 -7.95 -3.81 18.98
C ARG A 76 -6.58 -3.53 18.38
N SER A 77 -6.23 -2.25 18.28
CA SER A 77 -4.88 -1.80 17.87
C SER A 77 -3.94 -1.79 19.07
N THR A 78 -2.66 -2.06 18.84
CA THR A 78 -1.62 -1.97 19.87
C THR A 78 -1.30 -0.52 20.18
N TYR A 79 -1.23 0.31 19.13
CA TYR A 79 -0.94 1.73 19.20
C TYR A 79 -2.21 2.56 18.98
N THR A 80 -2.32 3.66 19.71
CA THR A 80 -3.34 4.68 19.49
C THR A 80 -3.22 5.27 18.08
N VAL A 81 -4.27 5.94 17.60
CA VAL A 81 -4.23 6.62 16.30
C VAL A 81 -3.17 7.72 16.29
N ALA A 82 -3.03 8.47 17.39
CA ALA A 82 -2.02 9.53 17.52
C ALA A 82 -0.61 8.96 17.41
N GLU A 83 -0.30 7.91 18.16
CA GLU A 83 1.01 7.26 18.12
C GLU A 83 1.37 6.70 16.74
N ARG A 84 0.40 6.15 16.02
CA ARG A 84 0.62 5.68 14.65
C ARG A 84 0.84 6.82 13.67
N GLN A 85 0.15 7.95 13.85
CA GLN A 85 0.43 9.16 13.07
C GLN A 85 1.84 9.69 13.36
N ASP A 86 2.24 9.77 14.63
CA ASP A 86 3.57 10.25 15.01
C ASP A 86 4.66 9.37 14.37
N MET A 87 4.53 8.04 14.47
CA MET A 87 5.42 7.10 13.80
C MET A 87 5.45 7.30 12.28
N LEU A 88 4.29 7.52 11.63
CA LEU A 88 4.24 7.77 10.19
C LEU A 88 4.90 9.11 9.84
N CYS A 89 4.64 10.18 10.58
CA CYS A 89 5.27 11.49 10.41
C CYS A 89 6.80 11.36 10.48
N ASP A 90 7.33 10.64 11.48
CA ASP A 90 8.77 10.47 11.65
C ASP A 90 9.44 9.72 10.50
N ILE A 91 8.81 8.66 9.99
CA ILE A 91 9.38 7.86 8.89
C ILE A 91 9.16 8.50 7.51
N THR A 92 8.28 9.50 7.40
CA THR A 92 7.95 10.17 6.14
C THR A 92 8.46 11.60 6.02
N LYS A 93 9.02 12.19 7.08
CA LYS A 93 9.52 13.58 7.10
C LYS A 93 10.51 13.96 6.00
N MET A 94 11.19 12.98 5.39
CA MET A 94 12.11 13.24 4.28
C MET A 94 11.41 13.42 2.91
N PHE A 95 10.11 13.13 2.81
CA PHE A 95 9.36 13.19 1.57
C PHE A 95 8.41 14.41 1.58
N PRO A 96 8.77 15.51 0.91
CA PRO A 96 8.00 16.76 1.00
C PRO A 96 6.61 16.69 0.36
N ASN A 97 6.38 15.69 -0.50
CA ASN A 97 5.10 15.43 -1.15
C ASN A 97 4.25 14.37 -0.44
N VAL A 98 4.63 13.96 0.77
CA VAL A 98 3.90 12.98 1.57
C VAL A 98 3.22 13.69 2.74
N ARG A 99 1.93 13.41 2.93
CA ARG A 99 1.21 13.78 4.15
C ARG A 99 0.53 12.57 4.77
N THR A 100 0.40 12.56 6.09
CA THR A 100 -0.37 11.56 6.83
C THR A 100 -1.79 12.04 7.04
N ASP A 101 -2.73 11.10 7.11
CA ASP A 101 -4.13 11.41 7.38
C ASP A 101 -4.81 10.21 8.06
N VAL A 102 -6.04 10.39 8.51
CA VAL A 102 -6.82 9.36 9.19
C VAL A 102 -8.23 9.32 8.62
N PHE A 103 -8.76 8.13 8.44
CA PHE A 103 -10.17 7.94 8.12
C PHE A 103 -10.78 6.80 8.92
N GLU A 104 -12.06 6.97 9.25
CA GLU A 104 -12.86 5.98 9.96
C GLU A 104 -14.25 5.85 9.33
N ASN A 105 -14.93 4.73 9.62
CA ASN A 105 -16.34 4.49 9.26
C ASN A 105 -16.65 4.70 7.77
N ARG A 106 -15.68 4.36 6.90
CA ARG A 106 -15.69 4.71 5.48
C ARG A 106 -14.86 3.73 4.65
N PHE A 107 -15.34 3.41 3.45
CA PHE A 107 -14.55 2.66 2.48
C PHE A 107 -13.41 3.50 1.92
N LEU A 108 -12.25 2.87 1.73
CA LEU A 108 -11.05 3.52 1.19
C LEU A 108 -11.30 4.26 -0.12
N VAL A 109 -12.13 3.71 -1.01
CA VAL A 109 -12.46 4.32 -2.29
C VAL A 109 -13.24 5.64 -2.14
N HIS A 110 -14.13 5.74 -1.15
CA HIS A 110 -14.85 6.96 -0.85
C HIS A 110 -13.94 8.00 -0.18
N TYR A 111 -13.05 7.56 0.70
CA TYR A 111 -12.01 8.44 1.26
C TYR A 111 -11.11 9.00 0.15
N ALA A 112 -10.65 8.16 -0.77
CA ALA A 112 -9.83 8.58 -1.91
C ALA A 112 -10.55 9.63 -2.76
N ARG A 113 -11.85 9.45 -3.03
CA ARG A 113 -12.66 10.46 -3.73
C ARG A 113 -12.74 11.78 -2.97
N GLU A 114 -12.98 11.74 -1.66
CA GLU A 114 -13.12 12.95 -0.83
C GLU A 114 -11.87 13.82 -0.82
N VAL A 115 -10.69 13.20 -0.86
CA VAL A 115 -9.41 13.91 -0.93
C VAL A 115 -8.96 14.19 -2.37
N ASP A 116 -9.85 14.03 -3.36
CA ASP A 116 -9.57 14.14 -4.80
C ASP A 116 -8.36 13.31 -5.25
N ALA A 117 -8.18 12.11 -4.70
CA ALA A 117 -7.16 11.18 -5.14
C ALA A 117 -7.66 10.34 -6.33
N GLY A 118 -6.96 10.48 -7.46
CA GLY A 118 -7.21 9.65 -8.65
C GLY A 118 -6.61 8.24 -8.56
N PHE A 119 -5.81 7.96 -7.52
CA PHE A 119 -5.09 6.70 -7.39
C PHE A 119 -5.16 6.12 -5.97
N ILE A 120 -5.28 4.79 -5.89
CA ILE A 120 -5.09 4.01 -4.66
C ILE A 120 -3.90 3.08 -4.86
N VAL A 121 -2.94 3.11 -3.95
CA VAL A 121 -1.77 2.23 -3.98
C VAL A 121 -1.98 1.04 -3.05
N ARG A 122 -1.75 -0.17 -3.56
CA ARG A 122 -1.87 -1.44 -2.81
C ARG A 122 -0.62 -2.29 -3.01
N GLY A 123 -0.19 -2.98 -1.96
CA GLY A 123 0.91 -3.94 -2.03
C GLY A 123 0.39 -5.35 -2.31
N ILE A 124 1.06 -6.10 -3.17
CA ILE A 124 0.77 -7.52 -3.41
C ILE A 124 2.02 -8.37 -3.14
N ARG A 125 1.92 -9.39 -2.29
CA ARG A 125 3.08 -10.21 -1.88
C ARG A 125 3.00 -11.66 -2.36
N SER A 126 1.79 -12.12 -2.66
CA SER A 126 1.51 -13.51 -3.04
C SER A 126 0.37 -13.55 -4.07
N ALA A 127 0.16 -14.73 -4.64
CA ALA A 127 -0.99 -14.98 -5.51
C ALA A 127 -2.32 -14.75 -4.79
N SER A 128 -2.43 -15.14 -3.52
CA SER A 128 -3.64 -14.93 -2.71
C SER A 128 -3.91 -13.45 -2.44
N ASP A 129 -2.87 -12.66 -2.14
CA ASP A 129 -3.00 -11.21 -1.97
C ASP A 129 -3.51 -10.59 -3.28
N TYR A 130 -2.96 -11.01 -4.43
CA TYR A 130 -3.40 -10.53 -5.74
C TYR A 130 -4.86 -10.89 -6.03
N GLU A 131 -5.31 -12.11 -5.76
CA GLU A 131 -6.70 -12.51 -5.99
C GLU A 131 -7.70 -11.69 -5.17
N TYR A 132 -7.38 -11.46 -3.88
CA TYR A 132 -8.18 -10.61 -3.01
C TYR A 132 -8.20 -9.16 -3.52
N GLU A 133 -7.04 -8.58 -3.76
CA GLU A 133 -6.91 -7.18 -4.18
C GLU A 133 -7.50 -6.93 -5.58
N ARG A 134 -7.39 -7.89 -6.50
CA ARG A 134 -8.06 -7.84 -7.82
C ARG A 134 -9.57 -7.76 -7.67
N SER A 135 -10.14 -8.55 -6.76
CA SER A 135 -11.58 -8.56 -6.49
C SER A 135 -12.03 -7.22 -5.91
N MET A 136 -11.29 -6.70 -4.94
CA MET A 136 -11.53 -5.35 -4.38
C MET A 136 -11.42 -4.25 -5.43
N ARG A 137 -10.46 -4.36 -6.35
CA ARG A 137 -10.30 -3.40 -7.45
C ARG A 137 -11.49 -3.39 -8.42
N HIS A 138 -12.16 -4.52 -8.67
CA HIS A 138 -13.40 -4.52 -9.47
C HIS A 138 -14.53 -3.80 -8.74
N ILE A 139 -14.75 -4.12 -7.46
CA ILE A 139 -15.78 -3.46 -6.64
C ILE A 139 -15.52 -1.95 -6.58
N ASN A 140 -14.27 -1.54 -6.36
CA ASN A 140 -13.91 -0.12 -6.33
C ASN A 140 -14.13 0.56 -7.68
N SER A 141 -13.91 -0.10 -8.82
CA SER A 141 -14.22 0.49 -10.13
C SER A 141 -15.71 0.63 -10.40
N ASP A 142 -16.55 -0.24 -9.83
CA ASP A 142 -18.01 -0.09 -9.91
C ASP A 142 -18.49 1.12 -9.08
N LEU A 143 -17.85 1.36 -7.93
CA LEU A 143 -18.17 2.47 -7.03
C LEU A 143 -17.55 3.81 -7.44
N ALA A 144 -16.38 3.78 -8.08
CA ALA A 144 -15.55 4.93 -8.43
C ALA A 144 -14.69 4.66 -9.68
N PRO A 145 -15.30 4.69 -10.89
CA PRO A 145 -14.59 4.41 -12.14
C PRO A 145 -13.46 5.39 -12.44
N GLU A 146 -13.48 6.58 -11.84
CA GLU A 146 -12.45 7.61 -11.96
C GLU A 146 -11.17 7.30 -11.14
N ILE A 147 -11.23 6.38 -10.18
CA ILE A 147 -10.11 6.05 -9.30
C ILE A 147 -9.39 4.78 -9.79
N SER A 148 -8.10 4.91 -10.08
CA SER A 148 -7.25 3.81 -10.51
C SER A 148 -6.53 3.14 -9.34
N THR A 149 -6.55 1.81 -9.27
CA THR A 149 -5.73 1.06 -8.30
C THR A 149 -4.37 0.70 -8.92
N VAL A 150 -3.29 1.01 -8.21
CA VAL A 150 -1.91 0.69 -8.59
C VAL A 150 -1.36 -0.36 -7.63
N PHE A 151 -0.91 -1.49 -8.18
CA PHE A 151 -0.30 -2.57 -7.41
C PHE A 151 1.22 -2.48 -7.45
N LEU A 152 1.85 -2.52 -6.28
CA LEU A 152 3.30 -2.62 -6.13
C LEU A 152 3.66 -3.96 -5.51
N MET A 153 4.74 -4.56 -5.99
CA MET A 153 5.27 -5.81 -5.47
C MET A 153 6.56 -5.54 -4.71
N PRO A 154 6.57 -5.67 -3.37
CA PRO A 154 7.78 -5.48 -2.59
C PRO A 154 8.83 -6.55 -2.91
N PRO A 155 10.13 -6.22 -2.80
CA PRO A 155 11.19 -7.20 -2.94
C PRO A 155 11.09 -8.25 -1.81
N ARG A 156 11.58 -9.45 -2.09
CA ARG A 156 11.38 -10.65 -1.26
C ARG A 156 11.79 -10.43 0.20
N GLU A 157 12.86 -9.70 0.42
CA GLU A 157 13.48 -9.45 1.72
C GLU A 157 12.55 -8.69 2.69
N ILE A 158 11.58 -7.93 2.15
CA ILE A 158 10.61 -7.18 2.96
C ILE A 158 9.17 -7.59 2.71
N ALA A 159 8.92 -8.46 1.72
CA ALA A 159 7.58 -8.92 1.38
C ALA A 159 6.92 -9.63 2.57
N GLU A 160 7.67 -10.38 3.36
CA GLU A 160 7.12 -11.12 4.51
C GLU A 160 6.94 -10.25 5.77
N VAL A 161 7.43 -9.00 5.75
CA VAL A 161 7.42 -8.12 6.91
C VAL A 161 6.04 -7.50 7.13
N SER A 162 5.34 -7.97 8.16
CA SER A 162 4.03 -7.44 8.57
C SER A 162 4.05 -6.90 10.01
N SER A 163 3.12 -5.98 10.31
CA SER A 163 2.97 -5.46 11.67
C SER A 163 2.61 -6.56 12.68
N THR A 164 1.78 -7.53 12.29
CA THR A 164 1.45 -8.70 13.12
C THR A 164 2.70 -9.53 13.45
N MET A 165 3.56 -9.77 12.46
CA MET A 165 4.83 -10.48 12.68
C MET A 165 5.73 -9.70 13.65
N VAL A 166 5.91 -8.40 13.44
CA VAL A 166 6.72 -7.55 14.33
C VAL A 166 6.22 -7.64 15.77
N LYS A 167 4.91 -7.50 15.99
CA LYS A 167 4.31 -7.60 17.34
C LYS A 167 4.51 -8.97 17.98
N GLY A 168 4.45 -10.05 17.21
CA GLY A 168 4.68 -11.41 17.72
C GLY A 168 6.14 -11.71 18.10
N LEU A 169 7.09 -10.89 17.65
CA LEU A 169 8.51 -11.05 17.98
C LEU A 169 8.91 -10.34 19.27
N VAL A 170 8.09 -9.42 19.80
CA VAL A 170 8.40 -8.63 20.98
C VAL A 170 8.18 -9.44 22.26
N GLY A 171 9.13 -9.41 23.20
CA GLY A 171 9.04 -10.06 24.51
C GLY A 171 10.12 -11.13 24.79
N PRO A 172 10.33 -12.13 23.92
CA PRO A 172 11.35 -13.18 24.12
C PRO A 172 12.79 -12.65 24.20
N GLU A 173 13.70 -13.36 24.85
CA GLU A 173 15.13 -12.98 24.91
C GLU A 173 15.72 -12.72 23.51
N GLY A 174 16.42 -11.58 23.33
CA GLY A 174 16.99 -11.16 22.05
C GLY A 174 15.99 -10.54 21.06
N TRP A 175 14.77 -10.19 21.50
CA TRP A 175 13.77 -9.57 20.64
C TRP A 175 14.21 -8.22 20.09
N THR A 176 14.95 -7.43 20.86
CA THR A 176 15.42 -6.08 20.51
C THR A 176 16.30 -6.10 19.27
N GLU A 177 17.30 -6.98 19.22
CA GLU A 177 18.17 -7.15 18.06
C GLU A 177 17.40 -7.71 16.86
N THR A 178 16.38 -8.52 17.14
CA THR A 178 15.58 -9.17 16.10
C THR A 178 14.70 -8.18 15.36
N ILE A 179 13.96 -7.32 16.08
CA ILE A 179 12.99 -6.40 15.46
C ILE A 179 13.64 -5.23 14.72
N HIS A 180 14.88 -4.85 15.07
CA HIS A 180 15.62 -3.76 14.42
C HIS A 180 15.72 -3.95 12.90
N ARG A 181 15.70 -5.20 12.43
CA ARG A 181 15.75 -5.57 11.02
C ARG A 181 14.44 -5.42 10.26
N TYR A 182 13.32 -5.13 10.94
CA TYR A 182 11.98 -5.19 10.36
C TYR A 182 11.21 -3.87 10.45
N VAL A 183 11.66 -2.93 11.27
CA VAL A 183 11.02 -1.62 11.45
C VAL A 183 11.98 -0.47 11.20
N PRO A 184 11.49 0.72 10.80
CA PRO A 184 12.31 1.93 10.74
C PRO A 184 12.82 2.33 12.13
N GLN A 185 13.93 3.07 12.17
CA GLN A 185 14.58 3.49 13.42
C GLN A 185 13.64 4.20 14.40
N ALA A 186 12.80 5.14 13.94
CA ALA A 186 11.86 5.85 14.81
C ALA A 186 10.82 4.92 15.46
N VAL A 187 10.36 3.90 14.72
CA VAL A 187 9.43 2.89 15.24
C VAL A 187 10.14 1.97 16.24
N TYR A 188 11.38 1.58 15.94
CA TYR A 188 12.20 0.79 16.86
C TYR A 188 12.39 1.49 18.21
N GLU A 189 12.77 2.77 18.19
CA GLU A 189 12.97 3.60 19.38
C GLU A 189 11.70 3.71 20.22
N LYS A 190 10.54 3.87 19.58
CA LYS A 190 9.25 3.89 20.27
C LYS A 190 8.94 2.56 20.97
N ILE A 191 9.13 1.42 20.28
CA ILE A 191 8.90 0.09 20.87
C ILE A 191 9.83 -0.14 22.07
N LEU A 192 11.09 0.27 21.97
CA LEU A 192 12.05 0.16 23.08
C LEU A 192 11.64 0.99 24.30
N ALA A 193 11.25 2.25 24.09
CA ALA A 193 10.87 3.14 25.18
C ALA A 193 9.70 2.56 25.98
N GLU A 194 8.70 1.99 25.31
CA GLU A 194 7.54 1.37 25.97
C GLU A 194 7.93 0.16 26.83
N HIS A 195 8.78 -0.71 26.33
CA HIS A 195 9.17 -1.94 27.03
C HIS A 195 10.24 -1.72 28.11
N GLN A 196 10.93 -0.58 28.10
CA GLN A 196 11.80 -0.16 29.21
C GLN A 196 10.99 0.39 30.40
N HIS A 197 9.75 0.82 30.18
CA HIS A 197 8.85 1.31 31.24
C HIS A 197 7.97 0.22 31.86
N GLU A 198 7.93 -0.98 31.27
CA GLU A 198 7.15 -2.12 31.74
C GLU A 198 7.93 -3.11 32.62
N ASN A 199 9.26 -2.98 32.70
CA ASN A 199 10.16 -3.75 33.58
C ASN A 199 10.66 -2.91 34.76
#